data_AF-A0A7V4Y946-F1
#
_entry.id   AF-A0A7V4Y946-F1
#
_cell.length_a   1.000
_cell.length_b   1.000
_cell.length_c   1.000
_cell.angle_alpha   90.00
_cell.angle_beta   90.00
_cell.angle_gamma   90.00
#
_symmetry.space_group_name_H-M   'P 1'
#
loop_
_entity.id
_entity.type
_entity.pdbx_description
1 polymer ?
#
loop_
_entity_poly.entity_id
_entity_poly.type
_entity_poly.pdbx_seq_one_letter_code
_entity_poly.pdbx_strand_id
1 'polypeptide(L)'
;MKKIFAILIFLSLLFLANEMVLAQGPTQQIENVLNKIRDYLWLFLSTVAVIAIIWGAYLFVTAGGDTQKIAAAKNAVIWAIIGMVVAVMASGIIELIKSLK
;
A
#
# COMPACT_ATOMS: atom_id res chain seq x y z
N MET A 1 -2.50 19.69 8.65
CA MET A 1 -1.02 19.77 8.57
C MET A 1 -0.36 18.40 8.39
N LYS A 2 -0.67 17.38 9.21
CA LYS A 2 -0.01 16.05 9.13
C LYS A 2 -0.13 15.33 7.77
N LYS A 3 -1.24 15.48 7.06
CA LYS A 3 -1.48 14.85 5.74
C LYS A 3 -0.63 15.47 4.61
N ILE A 4 -0.39 16.78 4.66
CA ILE A 4 0.43 17.51 3.67
C ILE A 4 1.90 17.14 3.84
N PHE A 5 2.35 16.95 5.08
CA PHE A 5 3.70 16.48 5.37
C PHE A 5 3.96 15.07 4.84
N ALA A 6 2.98 14.16 4.97
CA ALA A 6 3.06 12.82 4.38
C ALA A 6 3.11 12.85 2.84
N ILE A 7 2.36 13.76 2.20
CA ILE A 7 2.38 13.94 0.74
C ILE A 7 3.73 14.50 0.26
N LEU A 8 4.32 15.44 0.99
CA LEU A 8 5.64 15.99 0.68
C LEU A 8 6.75 14.94 0.81
N ILE A 9 6.70 14.10 1.84
CA ILE A 9 7.62 12.96 2.00
C ILE A 9 7.43 11.96 0.85
N PHE A 10 6.18 11.64 0.51
CA PHE A 10 5.87 10.76 -0.60
C PHE A 10 6.40 11.29 -1.94
N LEU A 11 6.22 12.59 -2.21
CA LEU A 11 6.72 13.26 -3.41
C LEU A 11 8.26 13.32 -3.46
N SER A 12 8.91 13.49 -2.31
CA SER A 12 10.37 13.47 -2.19
C SER A 12 10.96 12.07 -2.44
N LEU A 13 10.35 11.01 -1.90
CA LEU A 13 10.74 9.64 -2.22
C LEU A 13 10.51 9.31 -3.70
N LEU A 14 9.41 9.83 -4.27
CA LEU A 14 9.09 9.68 -5.69
C LEU A 14 10.21 10.24 -6.59
N PHE A 15 10.72 11.42 -6.22
CA PHE A 15 11.78 12.11 -6.95
C PHE A 15 13.13 11.37 -6.87
N LEU A 16 13.53 10.91 -5.69
CA LEU A 16 14.78 10.17 -5.46
C LEU A 16 14.79 8.81 -6.19
N ALA A 17 13.67 8.10 -6.16
CA ALA A 17 13.56 6.88 -6.94
C ALA A 17 13.66 7.19 -8.44
N ASN A 18 13.10 8.32 -8.93
CA ASN A 18 13.09 8.66 -10.35
C ASN A 18 14.50 8.70 -10.99
N GLU A 19 15.44 9.36 -10.32
CA GLU A 19 16.85 9.55 -10.73
C GLU A 19 17.60 8.23 -10.99
N MET A 20 17.34 7.18 -10.21
CA MET A 20 18.09 5.91 -10.32
C MET A 20 17.81 5.07 -11.59
N VAL A 21 16.84 5.47 -12.43
CA VAL A 21 16.42 4.69 -13.62
C VAL A 21 17.07 5.11 -14.92
N LEU A 22 17.65 6.31 -14.98
CA LEU A 22 18.21 6.82 -16.23
C LEU A 22 19.56 6.18 -16.60
N ALA A 23 20.15 5.35 -15.73
CA ALA A 23 21.52 4.83 -15.88
C ALA A 23 21.64 3.39 -16.41
N GLN A 24 20.56 2.72 -16.83
CA GLN A 24 20.61 1.30 -17.24
C GLN A 24 20.05 1.04 -18.65
N GLY A 25 20.53 -0.01 -19.32
CA GLY A 25 20.19 -0.38 -20.71
C GLY A 25 18.70 -0.71 -20.93
N PRO A 26 18.23 -0.83 -22.20
CA PRO A 26 16.80 -0.80 -22.55
C PRO A 26 15.95 -1.88 -21.88
N THR A 27 16.48 -3.07 -21.60
CA THR A 27 15.79 -4.15 -20.88
C THR A 27 15.67 -3.89 -19.37
N GLN A 28 16.71 -3.33 -18.75
CA GLN A 28 16.69 -2.94 -17.34
C GLN A 28 15.74 -1.76 -17.10
N GLN A 29 15.54 -0.87 -18.07
CA GLN A 29 14.59 0.24 -17.94
C GLN A 29 13.16 -0.25 -17.66
N ILE A 30 12.70 -1.28 -18.38
CA ILE A 30 11.35 -1.82 -18.19
C ILE A 30 11.23 -2.48 -16.81
N GLU A 31 12.20 -3.30 -16.42
CA GLU A 31 12.20 -3.95 -15.10
C GLU A 31 12.24 -2.92 -13.97
N ASN A 32 12.99 -1.83 -14.14
CA ASN A 32 13.10 -0.79 -13.11
C ASN A 32 11.85 0.09 -13.01
N VAL A 33 11.19 0.40 -14.14
CA VAL A 33 9.88 1.07 -14.13
C VAL A 33 8.84 0.19 -13.43
N LEU A 34 8.83 -1.10 -13.72
CA LEU A 34 7.93 -2.05 -13.08
C LEU A 34 8.20 -2.17 -11.57
N ASN A 35 9.48 -2.24 -11.17
CA ASN A 35 9.89 -2.27 -9.77
C ASN A 35 9.45 -1.00 -9.03
N LYS A 36 9.63 0.18 -9.64
CA LYS A 36 9.14 1.45 -9.07
C LYS A 36 7.63 1.47 -8.89
N ILE A 37 6.88 1.10 -9.92
CA ILE A 37 5.42 1.06 -9.86
C ILE A 37 4.98 0.15 -8.71
N ARG A 38 5.59 -1.03 -8.59
CA ARG A 38 5.34 -1.95 -7.47
C ARG A 38 5.66 -1.30 -6.13
N ASP A 39 6.82 -0.69 -5.99
CA ASP A 39 7.27 -0.13 -4.70
C ASP A 39 6.37 1.04 -4.26
N TYR A 40 5.93 1.89 -5.21
CA TYR A 40 4.90 2.91 -4.94
C TYR A 40 3.55 2.31 -4.57
N LEU A 41 3.12 1.26 -5.27
CA LEU A 41 1.89 0.54 -4.93
C LEU A 41 1.95 -0.01 -3.51
N TRP A 42 3.07 -0.62 -3.13
CA TRP A 42 3.29 -1.19 -1.81
C TRP A 42 3.28 -0.14 -0.70
N LEU A 43 3.96 0.99 -0.92
CA LEU A 43 3.96 2.12 0.01
C LEU A 43 2.56 2.74 0.16
N PHE A 44 1.83 2.86 -0.94
CA PHE A 44 0.46 3.39 -0.91
C PHE A 44 -0.50 2.42 -0.22
N LEU A 45 -0.49 1.13 -0.56
CA LEU A 45 -1.33 0.10 0.05
C LEU A 45 -1.10 0.00 1.55
N SER A 46 0.16 -0.06 1.98
CA SER A 46 0.51 -0.15 3.41
C SER A 46 0.01 1.07 4.19
N THR A 47 0.17 2.27 3.64
CA THR A 47 -0.33 3.51 4.27
C THR A 47 -1.86 3.52 4.37
N VAL A 48 -2.56 3.16 3.30
CA VAL A 48 -4.04 3.11 3.27
C VAL A 48 -4.57 2.06 4.24
N ALA A 49 -3.92 0.89 4.33
CA ALA A 49 -4.32 -0.19 5.23
C ALA A 49 -4.27 0.25 6.70
N VAL A 50 -3.19 0.94 7.12
CA VAL A 50 -3.08 1.49 8.49
C VAL A 50 -4.19 2.50 8.77
N ILE A 51 -4.48 3.39 7.83
CA ILE A 51 -5.56 4.39 7.97
C ILE A 51 -6.93 3.69 8.09
N ALA A 52 -7.19 2.67 7.28
CA ALA A 52 -8.46 1.93 7.29
C ALA A 52 -8.67 1.19 8.62
N ILE A 53 -7.61 0.61 9.21
CA ILE A 53 -7.68 -0.03 10.53
C ILE A 53 -8.00 1.00 11.62
N ILE A 54 -7.33 2.15 11.62
CA ILE A 54 -7.58 3.22 12.60
C ILE A 54 -9.02 3.74 12.47
N TRP A 55 -9.50 3.93 11.24
CA TRP A 55 -10.87 4.38 10.99
C TRP A 55 -11.91 3.35 11.42
N GLY A 56 -11.68 2.06 11.13
CA GLY A 56 -12.51 0.95 11.57
C GLY A 56 -12.56 0.84 13.10
N ALA A 57 -11.42 1.02 13.78
CA ALA A 57 -11.35 1.02 15.24
C ALA A 57 -12.13 2.20 15.85
N TYR A 58 -11.97 3.41 15.29
CA TYR A 58 -12.73 4.59 15.72
C TYR A 58 -14.24 4.38 15.57
N LEU A 59 -14.68 3.83 14.42
CA LEU A 59 -16.08 3.54 14.18
C LEU A 59 -16.62 2.46 15.12
N PHE A 60 -15.80 1.46 15.49
CA PHE A 60 -16.18 0.42 16.43
C PHE A 60 -16.42 0.97 17.85
N VAL A 61 -15.51 1.83 18.33
CA VAL A 61 -15.61 2.43 19.67
C VAL A 61 -16.77 3.43 19.76
N THR A 62 -16.99 4.21 18.70
CA THR A 62 -18.06 5.23 18.66
C THR A 62 -19.45 4.65 18.32
N ALA A 63 -19.54 3.36 17.99
CA ALA A 63 -20.81 2.74 17.61
C ALA A 63 -21.82 2.66 18.76
N GLY A 64 -21.39 2.64 20.03
CA GLY A 64 -22.28 2.76 21.19
C GLY A 64 -23.41 1.70 21.26
N GLY A 65 -23.26 0.56 20.60
CA GLY A 65 -24.29 -0.50 20.52
C GLY A 65 -25.16 -0.47 19.25
N ASP A 66 -24.97 0.52 18.36
CA ASP A 66 -25.62 0.56 17.05
C ASP A 66 -25.08 -0.54 16.14
N THR A 67 -25.93 -1.55 15.89
CA THR A 67 -25.60 -2.71 15.06
C THR A 67 -25.14 -2.35 13.64
N GLN A 68 -25.64 -1.28 13.04
CA GLN A 68 -25.20 -0.86 11.70
C GLN A 68 -23.77 -0.33 11.72
N LYS A 69 -23.43 0.51 12.70
CA LYS A 69 -22.07 1.05 12.84
C LYS A 69 -21.06 -0.03 13.21
N ILE A 70 -21.44 -0.98 14.06
CA ILE A 70 -20.61 -2.15 14.39
C ILE A 70 -20.35 -3.00 13.14
N ALA A 71 -21.38 -3.27 12.33
CA ALA A 71 -21.24 -4.04 11.10
C ALA A 71 -20.31 -3.33 10.10
N ALA A 72 -20.48 -2.01 9.92
CA ALA A 72 -19.62 -1.21 9.06
C ALA A 72 -18.16 -1.20 9.53
N ALA A 73 -17.92 -1.06 10.83
CA ALA A 73 -16.58 -1.12 11.43
C ALA A 73 -15.90 -2.47 11.21
N LYS A 74 -16.63 -3.57 11.45
CA LYS A 74 -16.13 -4.93 11.21
C LYS A 74 -15.77 -5.13 9.74
N ASN A 75 -16.65 -4.72 8.83
CA ASN A 75 -16.40 -4.84 7.39
C ASN A 75 -15.16 -4.04 6.98
N ALA A 76 -15.00 -2.80 7.46
CA ALA A 76 -13.83 -1.97 7.17
C ALA A 76 -12.52 -2.66 7.60
N VAL A 77 -12.49 -3.27 8.80
CA VAL A 77 -11.32 -4.01 9.30
C VAL A 77 -11.08 -5.29 8.49
N ILE A 78 -12.12 -6.06 8.17
CA ILE A 78 -12.01 -7.28 7.36
C ILE A 78 -11.42 -6.95 5.98
N TRP A 79 -11.94 -5.93 5.30
CA TRP A 79 -11.42 -5.51 4.00
C TRP A 79 -9.98 -5.00 4.07
N ALA A 80 -9.61 -4.30 5.15
CA ALA A 80 -8.22 -3.88 5.37
C ALA A 80 -7.27 -5.08 5.55
N ILE A 81 -7.70 -6.10 6.31
CA ILE A 81 -6.93 -7.34 6.51
C ILE A 81 -6.80 -8.11 5.19
N ILE A 82 -7.90 -8.30 4.46
CA ILE A 82 -7.88 -8.99 3.17
C ILE A 82 -6.93 -8.28 2.20
N GLY A 83 -6.99 -6.95 2.11
CA GLY A 83 -6.09 -6.17 1.26
C GLY A 83 -4.61 -6.36 1.63
N MET A 84 -4.30 -6.42 2.93
CA MET A 84 -2.93 -6.67 3.40
C MET A 84 -2.46 -8.09 3.08
N VAL A 85 -3.32 -9.10 3.28
CA VAL A 85 -3.01 -10.50 2.95
C VAL A 85 -2.76 -10.66 1.46
N VAL A 86 -3.61 -10.08 0.60
CA VAL A 86 -3.44 -10.11 -0.86
C VAL A 86 -2.13 -9.43 -1.29
N ALA A 87 -1.75 -8.31 -0.67
CA ALA A 87 -0.50 -7.62 -0.97
C ALA A 87 0.72 -8.50 -0.68
N VAL A 88 0.72 -9.22 0.45
CA VAL A 88 1.80 -10.15 0.84
C VAL A 88 1.82 -11.38 -0.08
N MET A 89 0.67 -11.92 -0.46
CA MET A 89 0.59 -13.03 -1.41
C MET A 89 1.11 -12.64 -2.80
N ALA A 90 0.83 -11.42 -3.26
CA ALA A 90 1.31 -10.92 -4.53
C ALA A 90 2.85 -10.88 -4.59
N SER A 91 3.54 -10.50 -3.50
CA SER A 91 5.01 -10.56 -3.44
C SER A 91 5.56 -11.97 -3.59
N GLY A 92 4.94 -12.97 -2.96
CA GLY A 92 5.38 -14.36 -3.08
C GLY A 92 5.27 -14.90 -4.52
N ILE A 93 4.20 -14.54 -5.23
CA ILE A 93 4.02 -14.94 -6.64
C ILE A 93 5.07 -14.29 -7.54
N ILE A 94 5.42 -13.01 -7.31
CA ILE A 94 6.45 -12.32 -8.10
C ILE A 94 7.83 -12.98 -7.91
N GLU A 95 8.17 -13.40 -6.70
CA GLU A 95 9.43 -14.11 -6.42
C GLU A 95 9.47 -15.49 -7.09
N LEU A 96 8.36 -16.23 -7.11
CA LEU A 96 8.25 -17.50 -7.83
C LEU A 96 8.42 -17.34 -9.34
N ILE A 97 7.91 -16.25 -9.92
CA ILE A 97 8.10 -15.97 -11.35
C ILE A 97 9.56 -15.58 -11.65
N LYS A 98 10.20 -14.83 -10.75
CA LYS A 98 11.61 -14.44 -10.90
C LYS A 98 12.58 -15.62 -10.77
N SER A 99 12.26 -16.62 -9.95
CA SER A 99 13.12 -17.81 -9.78
C SER A 99 13.02 -18.82 -10.93
N LEU A 100 12.02 -18.70 -11.80
CA LEU A 100 11.83 -19.54 -13.00
C LEU A 100 12.64 -19.09 -14.22
N LYS A 101 13.40 -17.98 -14.10
CA LYS A 101 14.27 -17.43 -15.15
C LYS A 101 15.73 -17.52 -14.71
#